data_AF-A0AAN4YQ90-F1
#
_entry.id   AF-A0AAN4YQ90-F1
#
_cell.length_a   1.000
_cell.length_b   1.000
_cell.length_c   1.000
_cell.angle_alpha   90.00
_cell.angle_beta   90.00
_cell.angle_gamma   90.00
#
_symmetry.space_group_name_H-M   'P 1'
#
loop_
_entity.id
_entity.type
_entity.pdbx_description
1 polymer ?
#
loop_
_entity_poly.entity_id
_entity_poly.type
_entity_poly.pdbx_seq_one_letter_code
_entity_poly.pdbx_strand_id
1 'polypeptide(L)'
;MLPWRDVLSGVYQGVLEGKLADKIRSDYLRYQSTPTRPETFEAVISALEPLRKEGYLTSLKDNKTVTSGPITVIGTGNTPLDMVGPVANRDYFFDAHLDELEENPEITSLISPIASTSFQEAVGSVTHSEDGAVLSDEQLATLRSQINTAKERGIGARYWETPYYPIRIRNAVWRTLLQEGVTLLNADDLDAVAAYF
;
A
#
# COMPACT_ATOMS: atom_id res chain seq x y z
N MET A 1 -24.10 -7.54 -21.52
CA MET A 1 -23.07 -6.52 -21.20
C MET A 1 -22.99 -6.49 -19.68
N LEU A 2 -22.02 -7.19 -19.10
CA LEU A 2 -21.91 -7.29 -17.65
C LEU A 2 -21.32 -5.99 -17.10
N PRO A 3 -21.88 -5.41 -16.03
CA PRO A 3 -21.40 -4.17 -15.45
C PRO A 3 -19.97 -4.36 -14.92
N TRP A 4 -19.13 -3.33 -15.06
CA TRP A 4 -17.74 -3.27 -14.59
C TRP A 4 -17.54 -3.61 -13.11
N ARG A 5 -18.61 -3.58 -12.31
CA ARG A 5 -18.63 -3.99 -10.90
C ARG A 5 -18.41 -5.50 -10.70
N ASP A 6 -18.78 -6.33 -11.68
CA ASP A 6 -18.72 -7.79 -11.56
C ASP A 6 -17.35 -8.38 -11.91
N VAL A 7 -16.47 -7.60 -12.55
CA VAL A 7 -15.09 -8.02 -12.89
C VAL A 7 -14.11 -7.72 -11.74
N LEU A 8 -14.50 -6.86 -10.79
CA LEU A 8 -13.65 -6.33 -9.72
C LEU A 8 -14.09 -6.75 -8.31
N SER A 9 -14.69 -7.94 -8.14
CA SER A 9 -15.12 -8.44 -6.83
C SER A 9 -13.96 -8.91 -5.91
N GLY A 10 -12.74 -8.42 -6.14
CA GLY A 10 -11.57 -8.65 -5.30
C GLY A 10 -11.19 -7.39 -4.52
N VAL A 11 -11.78 -7.24 -3.34
CA VAL A 11 -11.37 -6.34 -2.22
C VAL A 11 -11.11 -4.87 -2.62
N TYR A 12 -12.18 -4.08 -2.68
CA TYR A 12 -12.09 -2.62 -2.53
C TYR A 12 -11.78 -2.32 -1.04
N GLN A 13 -10.55 -1.94 -0.71
CA GLN A 13 -10.21 -1.36 0.60
C GLN A 13 -10.03 0.15 0.44
N GLY A 14 -11.00 0.94 0.88
CA GLY A 14 -10.88 2.39 0.95
C GLY A 14 -9.82 2.77 1.99
N VAL A 15 -8.90 3.66 1.62
CA VAL A 15 -7.90 4.23 2.54
C VAL A 15 -8.34 5.65 2.91
N LEU A 16 -8.38 5.98 4.20
CA LEU A 16 -8.67 7.34 4.67
C LEU A 16 -7.40 8.19 4.68
N GLU A 17 -7.47 9.33 4.00
CA GLU A 17 -6.43 10.36 3.95
C GLU A 17 -6.73 11.44 5.02
N GLY A 18 -5.71 11.80 5.82
CA GLY A 18 -5.79 12.91 6.78
C GLY A 18 -5.85 14.29 6.11
N LYS A 19 -5.89 15.38 6.90
CA LYS A 19 -6.16 16.81 6.54
C LYS A 19 -5.20 17.49 5.53
N LEU A 20 -4.69 16.75 4.55
CA LEU A 20 -4.09 17.20 3.29
C LEU A 20 -5.00 16.88 2.08
N ALA A 21 -6.29 16.59 2.32
CA ALA A 21 -7.24 16.06 1.34
C ALA A 21 -7.63 17.02 0.18
N ASP A 22 -7.11 18.25 0.15
CA ASP A 22 -7.46 19.21 -0.90
C ASP A 22 -6.48 19.25 -2.09
N LYS A 23 -5.42 18.42 -2.12
CA LYS A 23 -4.38 18.58 -3.17
C LYS A 23 -4.03 17.36 -4.03
N ILE A 24 -4.30 16.12 -3.65
CA ILE A 24 -4.00 14.95 -4.48
C ILE A 24 -5.03 13.85 -4.21
N ARG A 25 -6.12 13.83 -4.97
CA ARG A 25 -7.10 12.74 -4.93
C ARG A 25 -6.61 11.62 -5.86
N SER A 26 -5.92 10.62 -5.32
CA SER A 26 -5.54 9.39 -6.05
C SER A 26 -6.18 8.20 -5.37
N ASP A 27 -7.17 7.59 -6.02
CA ASP A 27 -7.76 6.34 -5.56
C ASP A 27 -6.81 5.17 -5.92
N TYR A 28 -6.41 4.39 -4.91
CA TYR A 28 -5.57 3.20 -5.11
C TYR A 28 -6.45 1.99 -5.44
N LEU A 29 -6.32 1.44 -6.64
CA LEU A 29 -6.88 0.12 -6.97
C LEU A 29 -5.83 -0.95 -6.66
N ARG A 30 -6.14 -1.80 -5.69
CA ARG A 30 -5.30 -2.93 -5.28
C ARG A 30 -5.86 -4.22 -5.86
N TYR A 31 -4.99 -5.01 -6.46
CA TYR A 31 -5.32 -6.36 -6.89
C TYR A 31 -4.46 -7.36 -6.12
N GLN A 32 -5.11 -8.38 -5.55
CA GLN A 32 -4.46 -9.50 -4.87
C GLN A 32 -4.92 -10.79 -5.54
N SER A 33 -3.99 -11.59 -6.07
CA SER A 33 -4.27 -12.96 -6.49
C SER A 33 -3.35 -13.97 -5.83
N THR A 34 -3.94 -15.06 -5.36
CA THR A 34 -3.23 -16.24 -4.87
C THR A 34 -3.81 -17.46 -5.57
N PRO A 35 -3.01 -18.22 -6.36
CA PRO A 35 -1.71 -17.88 -6.94
C PRO A 35 -1.87 -17.00 -8.19
N THR A 36 -1.05 -15.96 -8.33
CA THR A 36 -0.94 -15.19 -9.58
C THR A 36 -0.28 -16.06 -10.64
N ARG A 37 -1.07 -16.65 -11.53
CA ARG A 37 -0.52 -17.16 -12.79
C ARG A 37 -0.21 -15.95 -13.68
N PRO A 38 0.91 -15.91 -14.44
CA PRO A 38 1.20 -14.81 -15.37
C PRO A 38 -0.01 -14.45 -16.24
N GLU A 39 -0.72 -15.47 -16.73
CA GLU A 39 -1.98 -15.36 -17.48
C GLU A 39 -3.07 -14.54 -16.76
N THR A 40 -3.15 -14.65 -15.43
CA THR A 40 -4.09 -13.88 -14.61
C THR A 40 -3.69 -12.41 -14.53
N PHE A 41 -2.39 -12.13 -14.39
CA PHE A 41 -1.90 -10.76 -14.36
C PHE A 41 -2.05 -10.07 -15.73
N GLU A 42 -1.81 -10.79 -16.83
CA GLU A 42 -2.07 -10.32 -18.20
C GLU A 42 -3.55 -9.97 -18.42
N ALA A 43 -4.47 -10.80 -17.90
CA ALA A 43 -5.90 -10.53 -17.97
C ALA A 43 -6.28 -9.25 -17.21
N VAL A 44 -5.68 -9.01 -16.04
CA VAL A 44 -5.88 -7.76 -15.28
C VAL A 44 -5.37 -6.56 -16.06
N ILE A 45 -4.14 -6.62 -16.61
CA ILE A 45 -3.56 -5.54 -17.43
C ILE A 45 -4.47 -5.22 -18.63
N SER A 46 -5.03 -6.27 -19.26
CA SER A 46 -5.97 -6.13 -20.38
C SER A 46 -7.28 -5.46 -19.96
N ALA A 47 -7.78 -5.78 -18.76
CA ALA A 47 -9.00 -5.19 -18.21
C ALA A 47 -8.88 -3.70 -17.87
N LEU A 48 -7.65 -3.16 -17.76
CA LEU A 48 -7.40 -1.73 -17.54
C LEU A 48 -7.66 -0.87 -18.79
N GLU A 49 -7.80 -1.47 -19.97
CA GLU A 49 -7.91 -0.75 -21.25
C GLU A 49 -8.98 0.34 -21.30
N PRO A 50 -10.21 0.16 -20.75
CA PRO A 50 -11.20 1.22 -20.72
C PRO A 50 -10.73 2.44 -19.90
N LEU A 51 -10.09 2.23 -18.74
CA LEU A 51 -9.58 3.32 -17.89
C LEU A 51 -8.37 4.01 -18.52
N ARG A 52 -7.54 3.23 -19.23
CA ARG A 52 -6.39 3.72 -20.01
C ARG A 52 -6.84 4.67 -21.12
N LYS A 53 -7.88 4.30 -21.88
CA LYS A 53 -8.44 5.14 -22.96
C LYS A 53 -8.99 6.48 -22.46
N GLU A 54 -9.60 6.48 -21.27
CA GLU A 54 -10.13 7.70 -20.65
C GLU A 54 -9.04 8.52 -19.91
N GLY A 55 -7.79 8.05 -19.87
CA GLY A 55 -6.68 8.76 -19.25
C GLY A 55 -6.75 8.80 -17.71
N TYR A 56 -7.41 7.83 -17.09
CA TYR A 56 -7.61 7.81 -15.63
C TYR A 56 -6.46 7.18 -14.85
N LEU A 57 -5.56 6.46 -15.51
CA LEU A 57 -4.53 5.71 -14.83
C LEU A 57 -3.26 6.54 -14.64
N THR A 58 -2.69 6.47 -13.44
CA THR A 58 -1.30 6.85 -13.21
C THR A 58 -0.40 5.95 -14.05
N SER A 59 0.49 6.55 -14.83
CA SER A 59 1.34 5.82 -15.77
C SER A 59 2.80 6.20 -15.65
N LEU A 60 3.68 5.25 -15.93
CA LEU A 60 5.11 5.44 -16.09
C LEU A 60 5.45 5.35 -17.58
N LYS A 61 6.24 6.32 -18.05
CA LYS A 61 6.76 6.35 -19.42
C LYS A 61 8.28 6.35 -19.42
N ASP A 62 8.86 5.56 -20.31
CA ASP A 62 10.30 5.43 -20.57
C ASP A 62 11.13 5.13 -19.31
N ASN A 63 10.55 4.45 -18.31
CA ASN A 63 11.12 4.23 -16.98
C ASN A 63 11.60 5.51 -16.28
N LYS A 64 10.97 6.66 -16.57
CA LYS A 64 11.43 7.97 -16.09
C LYS A 64 10.31 8.88 -15.63
N THR A 65 9.23 8.97 -16.40
CA THR A 65 8.21 10.00 -16.19
C THR A 65 6.94 9.38 -15.68
N VAL A 66 6.59 9.67 -14.43
CA VAL A 66 5.27 9.34 -13.88
C VAL A 66 4.29 10.46 -14.24
N THR A 67 3.17 10.09 -14.85
CA THR A 67 2.01 10.96 -15.07
C THR A 67 0.91 10.53 -14.11
N SER A 68 0.59 11.36 -13.12
CA SER A 68 -0.46 11.06 -12.14
C SER A 68 -1.85 11.06 -12.79
N GLY A 69 -2.59 9.98 -12.56
CA GLY A 69 -4.02 9.90 -12.85
C GLY A 69 -4.83 9.82 -11.55
N PRO A 70 -6.16 9.94 -11.64
CA PRO A 70 -7.05 9.72 -10.49
C PRO A 70 -6.99 8.30 -9.93
N ILE A 71 -6.52 7.32 -10.71
CA ILE A 71 -6.43 5.91 -10.32
C ILE A 71 -4.98 5.44 -10.39
N THR A 72 -4.44 4.93 -9.29
CA THR A 72 -3.12 4.27 -9.28
C THR A 72 -3.31 2.78 -9.06
N VAL A 73 -2.93 1.95 -10.05
CA VAL A 73 -3.07 0.49 -9.97
C VAL A 73 -1.83 -0.12 -9.37
N ILE A 74 -1.98 -0.83 -8.26
CA ILE A 74 -0.87 -1.50 -7.57
C ILE A 74 -1.17 -3.00 -7.46
N GLY A 75 -0.32 -3.82 -8.08
CA GLY A 75 -0.33 -5.26 -7.95
C GLY A 75 0.33 -5.68 -6.64
N THR A 76 -0.44 -6.34 -5.78
CA THR A 76 -0.04 -6.79 -4.45
C THR A 76 0.14 -8.31 -4.41
N GLY A 77 0.74 -8.83 -3.33
CA GLY A 77 0.93 -10.27 -3.12
C GLY A 77 1.91 -10.86 -4.13
N ASN A 78 1.55 -11.99 -4.74
CA ASN A 78 2.42 -12.70 -5.68
C ASN A 78 2.46 -12.04 -7.07
N THR A 79 2.47 -10.71 -7.16
CA THR A 79 2.59 -10.02 -8.46
C THR A 79 3.99 -10.30 -9.04
N PRO A 80 4.09 -10.80 -10.29
CA PRO A 80 5.39 -11.13 -10.88
C PRO A 80 6.21 -9.86 -11.17
N LEU A 81 7.28 -9.64 -10.40
CA LEU A 81 8.13 -8.44 -10.51
C LEU A 81 8.78 -8.30 -11.90
N ASP A 82 9.09 -9.41 -12.56
CA ASP A 82 9.63 -9.47 -13.92
C ASP A 82 8.65 -8.95 -14.99
N MET A 83 7.35 -8.94 -14.68
CA MET A 83 6.30 -8.32 -15.52
C MET A 83 6.03 -6.85 -15.19
N VAL A 84 6.71 -6.28 -14.18
CA VAL A 84 6.54 -4.87 -13.76
C VAL A 84 7.85 -4.09 -13.92
N GLY A 85 8.92 -4.50 -13.23
CA GLY A 85 10.17 -3.76 -13.14
C GLY A 85 10.82 -3.44 -14.50
N PRO A 86 10.98 -4.42 -15.40
CA PRO A 86 11.57 -4.19 -16.73
C PRO A 86 10.68 -3.41 -17.71
N VAL A 87 9.37 -3.30 -17.46
CA VAL A 87 8.41 -2.75 -18.44
C VAL A 87 8.44 -1.22 -18.42
N ALA A 88 9.12 -0.62 -19.41
CA ALA A 88 9.38 0.82 -19.43
C ALA A 88 8.15 1.73 -19.52
N ASN A 89 7.09 1.25 -20.17
CA ASN A 89 5.83 1.96 -20.36
C ASN A 89 4.70 1.12 -19.76
N ARG A 90 4.11 1.57 -18.66
CA ARG A 90 3.05 0.85 -17.95
C ARG A 90 2.16 1.80 -17.15
N ASP A 91 1.03 1.31 -16.69
CA ASP A 91 0.07 2.03 -15.85
C ASP A 91 -0.39 1.20 -14.65
N TYR A 92 0.49 0.31 -14.23
CA TYR A 92 0.39 -0.53 -13.06
C TYR A 92 1.76 -0.60 -12.39
N PHE A 93 1.73 -0.76 -11.07
CA PHE A 93 2.90 -0.71 -10.20
C PHE A 93 2.93 -1.91 -9.27
N PHE A 94 4.05 -2.07 -8.58
CA PHE A 94 4.26 -3.15 -7.62
C PHE A 94 4.00 -2.67 -6.18
N ASP A 95 3.57 -3.59 -5.32
CA ASP A 95 3.60 -3.43 -3.86
C ASP A 95 4.73 -4.32 -3.33
N ALA A 96 5.87 -3.71 -3.04
CA ALA A 96 7.02 -4.42 -2.51
C ALA A 96 6.84 -4.80 -1.04
N HIS A 97 7.59 -5.82 -0.61
CA HIS A 97 7.70 -6.17 0.80
C HIS A 97 8.47 -5.07 1.55
N LEU A 98 7.78 -4.40 2.48
CA LEU A 98 8.36 -3.28 3.23
C LEU A 98 9.52 -3.73 4.15
N ASP A 99 9.39 -4.93 4.70
CA ASP A 99 10.35 -5.58 5.59
C ASP A 99 11.60 -6.11 4.87
N GLU A 100 11.51 -6.33 3.55
CA GLU A 100 12.62 -6.78 2.71
C GLU A 100 13.22 -5.63 1.88
N LEU A 101 12.73 -4.40 2.07
CA LEU A 101 13.08 -3.30 1.18
C LEU A 101 14.57 -2.98 1.25
N GLU A 102 15.19 -3.08 2.43
CA GLU A 102 16.62 -2.82 2.62
C GLU A 102 17.48 -3.75 1.74
N GLU A 103 17.15 -5.04 1.69
CA GLU A 103 17.86 -6.06 0.91
C GLU A 103 17.64 -5.97 -0.60
N ASN A 104 16.62 -5.23 -1.06
CA ASN A 104 16.22 -5.12 -2.47
C ASN A 104 16.41 -3.69 -3.02
N PRO A 105 17.66 -3.21 -3.21
CA PRO A 105 17.97 -1.84 -3.63
C PRO A 105 17.50 -1.49 -5.05
N GLU A 106 17.23 -2.49 -5.89
CA GLU A 106 16.67 -2.32 -7.23
C GLU A 106 15.20 -1.90 -7.22
N ILE A 107 14.48 -2.09 -6.11
CA ILE A 107 13.12 -1.60 -5.94
C ILE A 107 13.16 -0.09 -5.69
N THR A 108 12.75 0.64 -6.73
CA THR A 108 12.63 2.10 -6.71
C THR A 108 11.17 2.54 -6.61
N SER A 109 10.93 3.81 -6.27
CA SER A 109 9.59 4.41 -6.28
C SER A 109 8.90 4.42 -7.65
N LEU A 110 9.64 4.26 -8.74
CA LEU A 110 9.06 4.08 -10.08
C LEU A 110 8.45 2.68 -10.23
N ILE A 111 9.04 1.66 -9.61
CA ILE A 111 8.54 0.28 -9.60
C ILE A 111 7.44 0.13 -8.57
N SER A 112 7.70 0.59 -7.35
CA SER A 112 6.87 0.38 -6.17
C SER A 112 6.61 1.71 -5.49
N PRO A 113 5.52 2.43 -5.81
CA PRO A 113 5.18 3.69 -5.14
C PRO A 113 4.76 3.48 -3.68
N ILE A 114 4.33 2.26 -3.35
CA ILE A 114 4.03 1.79 -1.98
C ILE A 114 4.79 0.50 -1.74
N ALA A 115 5.21 0.26 -0.50
CA ALA A 115 5.63 -1.03 0.01
C ALA A 115 4.83 -1.36 1.27
N SER A 116 4.48 -2.64 1.45
CA SER A 116 3.67 -3.08 2.56
C SER A 116 4.14 -4.39 3.18
N THR A 117 3.79 -4.58 4.45
CA THR A 117 4.06 -5.81 5.20
C THR A 117 3.04 -6.00 6.32
N SER A 118 3.00 -7.19 6.91
CA SER A 118 2.21 -7.46 8.10
C SER A 118 2.80 -6.67 9.26
N PHE A 119 1.97 -5.90 9.96
CA PHE A 119 2.35 -5.35 11.26
C PHE A 119 2.71 -6.47 12.23
N GLN A 120 1.89 -7.53 12.31
CA GLN A 120 2.10 -8.62 13.24
C GLN A 120 3.40 -9.40 12.98
N GLU A 121 3.76 -9.71 11.73
CA GLU A 121 5.02 -10.39 11.41
C GLU A 121 6.24 -9.47 11.56
N ALA A 122 6.16 -8.22 11.07
CA ALA A 122 7.31 -7.30 11.09
C ALA A 122 7.61 -6.74 12.50
N VAL A 123 6.57 -6.40 13.25
CA VAL A 123 6.67 -5.69 14.56
C VAL A 123 6.31 -6.61 15.72
N GLY A 124 5.57 -7.69 15.48
CA GLY A 124 5.12 -8.59 16.53
C GLY A 124 3.77 -8.21 17.12
N SER A 125 3.30 -9.07 18.03
CA SER A 125 2.05 -8.85 18.74
C SER A 125 2.19 -7.74 19.78
N VAL A 126 1.19 -6.88 19.86
CA VAL A 126 1.16 -5.79 20.82
C VAL A 126 0.32 -6.21 22.03
N THR A 127 1.00 -6.43 23.15
CA THR A 127 0.35 -6.61 24.46
C THR A 127 0.63 -5.39 25.32
N HIS A 128 -0.29 -5.02 26.20
CA HIS A 128 -0.07 -3.92 27.15
C HIS A 128 1.26 -4.10 27.90
N SER A 129 2.15 -3.13 27.82
CA SER A 129 3.28 -3.01 28.75
C SER A 129 2.83 -2.28 30.02
N GLU A 130 3.46 -2.61 31.14
CA GLU A 130 3.12 -2.08 32.47
C GLU A 130 3.34 -0.55 32.58
N ASP A 131 4.11 0.04 31.66
CA ASP A 131 4.48 1.46 31.62
C ASP A 131 3.53 2.33 30.75
N GLY A 132 2.51 1.73 30.13
CA GLY A 132 1.55 2.45 29.29
C GLY A 132 2.06 2.83 27.91
N ALA A 133 3.28 2.43 27.54
CA ALA A 133 3.70 2.42 26.15
C ALA A 133 2.88 1.38 25.36
N VAL A 134 2.63 1.65 24.08
CA VAL A 134 1.90 0.68 23.23
C VAL A 134 2.86 -0.19 22.44
N LEU A 135 4.04 0.32 22.09
CA LEU A 135 5.08 -0.46 21.44
C LEU A 135 6.33 -0.42 22.31
N SER A 136 7.06 -1.54 22.40
CA SER A 136 8.39 -1.54 23.00
C SER A 136 9.37 -0.70 22.18
N ASP A 137 10.50 -0.33 22.78
CA ASP A 137 11.56 0.40 22.07
C ASP A 137 12.06 -0.36 20.83
N GLU A 138 12.14 -1.69 20.91
CA GLU A 138 12.52 -2.55 19.80
C GLU A 138 11.47 -2.51 18.67
N GLN A 139 10.18 -2.64 19.00
CA GLN A 139 9.08 -2.55 18.04
C GLN A 139 9.05 -1.20 17.34
N LEU A 140 9.27 -0.13 18.11
CA LEU A 140 9.32 1.23 17.58
C LEU A 140 10.56 1.46 16.69
N ALA A 141 11.70 0.87 17.06
CA ALA A 141 12.92 0.93 16.25
C ALA A 141 12.73 0.21 14.91
N THR A 142 12.10 -0.97 14.88
CA THR A 142 11.77 -1.71 13.65
C THR A 142 10.87 -0.89 12.73
N LEU A 143 9.77 -0.34 13.26
CA LEU A 143 8.86 0.52 12.49
C LEU A 143 9.59 1.71 11.87
N ARG A 144 10.42 2.39 12.66
CA ARG A 144 11.20 3.56 12.22
C ARG A 144 12.19 3.20 11.13
N SER A 145 12.92 2.10 11.30
CA SER A 145 13.86 1.61 10.30
C SER A 145 13.16 1.36 8.97
N GLN A 146 12.09 0.57 8.98
CA GLN A 146 11.34 0.22 7.76
C GLN A 146 10.71 1.45 7.09
N ILE A 147 10.05 2.33 7.85
CA ILE A 147 9.42 3.54 7.29
C ILE A 147 10.48 4.49 6.72
N ASN A 148 11.61 4.68 7.41
CA ASN A 148 12.69 5.55 6.93
C ASN A 148 13.32 4.99 5.65
N THR A 149 13.61 3.69 5.59
CA THR A 149 14.13 3.04 4.38
C THR A 149 13.21 3.27 3.17
N ALA A 150 11.89 3.12 3.35
CA ALA A 150 10.93 3.40 2.29
C ALA A 150 10.94 4.89 1.90
N LYS A 151 10.89 5.78 2.90
CA LYS A 151 10.86 7.23 2.70
C LYS A 151 12.09 7.76 1.97
N GLU A 152 13.28 7.26 2.31
CA GLU A 152 14.54 7.62 1.65
C GLU A 152 14.55 7.25 0.16
N ARG A 153 13.79 6.21 -0.21
CA ARG A 153 13.61 5.78 -1.61
C ARG A 153 12.42 6.45 -2.31
N GLY A 154 11.70 7.32 -1.62
CA GLY A 154 10.47 7.93 -2.11
C GLY A 154 9.31 6.93 -2.24
N ILE A 155 9.36 5.83 -1.49
CA ILE A 155 8.35 4.77 -1.44
C ILE A 155 7.49 5.00 -0.20
N GLY A 156 6.17 4.91 -0.35
CA GLY A 156 5.27 5.02 0.79
C GLY A 156 5.15 3.71 1.58
N ALA A 157 5.19 3.78 2.90
CA ALA A 157 5.02 2.61 3.76
C ALA A 157 3.54 2.37 4.12
N ARG A 158 3.14 1.10 4.20
CA ARG A 158 1.85 0.65 4.73
C ARG A 158 2.03 -0.63 5.57
N TYR A 159 1.30 -0.73 6.68
CA TYR A 159 1.20 -1.97 7.43
C TYR A 159 -0.23 -2.51 7.38
N TRP A 160 -0.39 -3.81 7.11
CA TRP A 160 -1.66 -4.54 7.26
C TRP A 160 -1.64 -5.40 8.53
N GLU A 161 -2.76 -6.04 8.89
CA GLU A 161 -2.88 -6.79 10.16
C GLU A 161 -2.50 -5.97 11.41
N THR A 162 -2.88 -4.69 11.42
CA THR A 162 -2.76 -3.88 12.63
C THR A 162 -3.77 -4.36 13.69
N PRO A 163 -3.47 -4.22 15.00
CA PRO A 163 -4.36 -4.73 16.04
C PRO A 163 -5.77 -4.14 15.94
N TYR A 164 -6.79 -5.00 15.86
CA TYR A 164 -8.19 -4.57 15.79
C TYR A 164 -8.79 -4.29 17.19
N TYR A 165 -8.44 -5.11 18.18
CA TYR A 165 -8.92 -5.02 19.55
C TYR A 165 -7.77 -5.37 20.51
N PRO A 166 -7.67 -4.77 21.72
CA PRO A 166 -8.52 -3.71 22.28
C PRO A 166 -8.46 -2.36 21.53
N ILE A 167 -9.57 -1.60 21.51
CA ILE A 167 -9.68 -0.31 20.81
C ILE A 167 -8.58 0.69 21.23
N ARG A 168 -8.20 0.68 22.51
CA ARG A 168 -7.11 1.54 23.02
C ARG A 168 -5.77 1.23 22.34
N ILE A 169 -5.47 -0.06 22.15
CA ILE A 169 -4.24 -0.50 21.46
C ILE A 169 -4.31 -0.13 19.99
N ARG A 170 -5.42 -0.46 19.31
CA ARG A 170 -5.66 -0.10 17.90
C ARG A 170 -5.40 1.38 17.64
N ASN A 171 -6.06 2.25 18.40
CA ASN A 171 -5.97 3.69 18.21
C ASN A 171 -4.56 4.23 18.49
N ALA A 172 -3.86 3.66 19.46
CA ALA A 172 -2.49 4.04 19.75
C ALA A 172 -1.52 3.58 18.65
N VAL A 173 -1.66 2.36 18.13
CA VAL A 173 -0.88 1.90 16.95
C VAL A 173 -1.13 2.82 15.76
N TRP A 174 -2.38 3.16 15.45
CA TRP A 174 -2.70 4.10 14.37
C TRP A 174 -2.01 5.45 14.55
N ARG A 175 -2.04 6.01 15.76
CA ARG A 175 -1.35 7.27 16.06
C ARG A 175 0.15 7.15 15.85
N THR A 176 0.78 6.09 16.35
CA THR A 176 2.21 5.88 16.17
C THR A 176 2.57 5.76 14.70
N LEU A 177 1.86 4.95 13.93
CA LEU A 177 2.11 4.81 12.48
C LEU A 177 2.02 6.16 11.75
N LEU A 178 1.00 6.96 12.04
CA LEU A 178 0.85 8.30 11.46
C LEU A 178 1.98 9.26 11.90
N GLN A 179 2.40 9.20 13.16
CA GLN A 179 3.51 10.01 13.69
C GLN A 179 4.85 9.65 13.05
N GLU A 180 5.11 8.36 12.84
CA GLU A 180 6.32 7.86 12.19
C GLU A 180 6.28 8.08 10.66
N GLY A 181 5.10 8.35 10.10
CA GLY A 181 4.95 8.85 8.73
C GLY A 181 4.61 7.78 7.69
N VAL A 182 3.80 6.78 8.06
CA VAL A 182 3.21 5.89 7.05
C VAL A 182 2.43 6.67 6.00
N THR A 183 2.48 6.21 4.75
CA THR A 183 1.75 6.85 3.65
C THR A 183 0.30 6.42 3.62
N LEU A 184 0.02 5.14 3.90
CA LEU A 184 -1.33 4.59 3.95
C LEU A 184 -1.57 3.93 5.30
N LEU A 185 -2.62 4.37 5.99
CA LEU A 185 -3.10 3.71 7.20
C LEU A 185 -4.11 2.62 6.82
N ASN A 186 -3.81 1.36 7.16
CA ASN A 186 -4.80 0.29 7.03
C ASN A 186 -5.81 0.39 8.18
N ALA A 187 -7.09 0.56 7.83
CA ALA A 187 -8.16 0.55 8.80
C ALA A 187 -9.42 -0.09 8.20
N ASP A 188 -9.85 -1.19 8.80
CA ASP A 188 -11.03 -1.94 8.36
C ASP A 188 -12.35 -1.32 8.84
N ASP A 189 -12.29 -0.42 9.84
CA ASP A 189 -13.43 0.30 10.41
C ASP A 189 -13.30 1.80 10.11
N LEU A 190 -13.82 2.20 8.94
CA LEU A 190 -13.75 3.58 8.45
C LEU A 190 -14.52 4.56 9.34
N ASP A 191 -15.64 4.12 9.93
CA ASP A 191 -16.44 4.92 10.85
C ASP A 191 -15.65 5.20 12.14
N ALA A 192 -14.93 4.20 12.67
CA ALA A 192 -14.11 4.38 13.85
C ALA A 192 -12.87 5.25 13.60
N VAL A 193 -12.26 5.19 12.41
CA VAL A 193 -11.19 6.14 12.04
C VAL A 193 -11.74 7.55 11.98
N ALA A 194 -12.85 7.76 11.26
CA ALA A 194 -13.46 9.07 11.08
C ALA A 194 -13.97 9.69 12.40
N ALA A 195 -14.40 8.86 13.36
CA ALA A 195 -14.80 9.34 14.68
C ALA A 195 -13.60 9.66 15.60
N TYR A 196 -12.43 9.09 15.34
CA TYR A 196 -11.27 9.21 16.22
C TYR A 196 -10.32 10.35 15.82
N PHE A 197 -10.19 10.66 14.52
CA PHE A 197 -9.32 11.71 13.98
C PHE A 197 -10.11 12.95 13.53
#